data_AF-A0A1J7HQX2-F1
#
_entry.id   AF-A0A1J7HQX2-F1
#
_cell.length_a   1.000
_cell.length_b   1.000
_cell.length_c   1.000
_cell.angle_alpha   90.00
_cell.angle_beta   90.00
_cell.angle_gamma   90.00
#
_symmetry.space_group_name_H-M   'P 1'
#
loop_
_entity.id
_entity.type
_entity.pdbx_description
1 polymer ?
#
loop_
_entity_poly.entity_id
_entity_poly.type
_entity_poly.pdbx_seq_one_letter_code
_entity_poly.pdbx_strand_id
1 'polypeptide(L)' 'MASGGLKKIVALALTEGITEARARIFGHQINPTGQKSAHKLLRKKLIGEKVAQWYPYDIKKDDPLVMARQEQE' A
#
# COMPACT_ATOMS: atom_id res chain seq x y z
N MET A 1 0.51 -3.26 -49.55
CA MET A 1 -0.31 -2.83 -48.38
C MET A 1 -0.07 -3.64 -47.08
N ALA A 2 0.91 -4.57 -47.00
CA ALA A 2 1.12 -5.44 -45.82
C ALA A 2 2.26 -5.02 -44.86
N SER A 3 3.14 -4.09 -45.26
CA SER A 3 4.34 -3.72 -44.46
C SER A 3 4.04 -2.83 -43.25
N GLY A 4 2.90 -2.12 -43.24
CA GLY A 4 2.49 -1.25 -42.13
C GLY A 4 1.97 -2.01 -40.91
N GLY A 5 1.34 -3.18 -41.11
CA GLY A 5 0.84 -4.01 -40.02
C GLY A 5 1.95 -4.64 -39.19
N LEU A 6 2.98 -5.18 -39.87
CA LEU A 6 4.12 -5.81 -39.20
C LEU A 6 4.91 -4.81 -38.32
N LYS A 7 5.14 -3.60 -38.85
CA LYS A 7 5.81 -2.52 -38.09
C LYS A 7 5.03 -2.12 -36.83
N LYS A 8 3.69 -2.11 -36.89
CA LYS A 8 2.83 -1.80 -35.73
C LYS A 8 2.90 -2.88 -34.65
N ILE A 9 2.92 -4.16 -35.03
CA ILE A 9 3.04 -5.28 -34.08
C ILE A 9 4.38 -5.24 -33.35
N VAL A 10 5.48 -5.00 -34.08
CA VAL A 10 6.82 -4.87 -33.49
C VAL A 10 6.90 -3.66 -32.55
N ALA A 11 6.30 -2.53 -32.94
CA ALA A 11 6.25 -1.35 -32.08
C ALA A 11 5.46 -1.61 -30.78
N LEU A 12 4.34 -2.32 -30.86
CA LEU A 12 3.53 -2.72 -29.70
C LEU A 12 4.34 -3.58 -28.72
N ALA A 13 4.98 -4.64 -29.23
CA ALA A 13 5.82 -5.53 -28.42
C ALA A 13 6.98 -4.78 -27.72
N LEU A 14 7.61 -3.82 -28.42
CA LEU A 14 8.64 -2.97 -27.83
C LEU A 14 8.08 -2.10 -26.70
N THR A 15 6.92 -1.47 -26.90
CA THR A 15 6.31 -0.64 -25.86
C THR A 15 5.91 -1.46 -24.63
N GLU A 16 5.36 -2.66 -24.82
CA GLU A 16 5.05 -3.58 -23.73
C GLU A 16 6.32 -3.97 -22.95
N GLY A 17 7.40 -4.36 -23.65
CA GLY A 17 8.68 -4.68 -23.01
C GLY A 17 9.29 -3.51 -22.21
N ILE A 18 9.17 -2.28 -22.70
CA ILE A 18 9.60 -1.08 -21.96
C ILE A 18 8.75 -0.87 -20.71
N THR A 19 7.43 -1.08 -20.79
CA THR A 19 6.56 -0.96 -19.61
C THR A 19 6.89 -2.02 -18.55
N GLU A 20 7.16 -3.25 -18.96
CA GLU A 20 7.62 -4.32 -18.06
C GLU A 20 8.96 -4.00 -17.40
N ALA A 21 9.93 -3.51 -18.17
CA ALA A 21 11.23 -3.11 -17.64
C ALA A 21 11.09 -1.98 -16.60
N ARG A 22 10.28 -0.96 -16.91
CA ARG A 22 9.95 0.12 -15.97
C ARG A 22 9.30 -0.42 -14.70
N ALA A 23 8.38 -1.35 -14.83
CA ALA A 23 7.71 -1.96 -13.69
C ALA A 23 8.67 -2.74 -12.80
N ARG A 24 9.62 -3.49 -13.38
CA ARG A 24 10.68 -4.17 -12.63
C ARG A 24 11.62 -3.19 -11.92
N ILE A 25 12.06 -2.13 -12.60
CA ILE A 25 13.00 -1.14 -12.03
C ILE A 25 12.38 -0.41 -10.83
N PHE A 26 11.14 0.03 -10.97
CA PHE A 26 10.49 0.89 -9.97
C PHE A 26 9.50 0.13 -9.06
N GLY A 27 9.46 -1.19 -9.13
CA GLY A 27 8.56 -2.02 -8.33
C GLY A 27 7.07 -1.79 -8.59
N HIS A 28 6.69 -1.37 -9.80
CA HIS A 28 5.28 -1.27 -10.17
C HIS A 28 4.74 -2.65 -10.53
N GLN A 29 3.50 -2.96 -10.15
CA GLN A 29 2.83 -4.19 -10.56
C GLN A 29 2.03 -3.94 -11.85
N ILE A 30 2.38 -4.63 -12.95
CA ILE A 30 1.61 -4.61 -14.20
C ILE A 30 0.59 -5.74 -14.18
N ASN A 31 -0.61 -5.45 -14.69
CA ASN A 31 -1.71 -6.39 -14.80
C ASN A 31 -2.25 -6.40 -16.24
N PRO A 32 -1.67 -7.21 -17.14
CA PRO A 32 -2.04 -7.22 -18.56
C PRO A 32 -3.50 -7.66 -18.78
N THR A 33 -4.03 -8.51 -17.91
CA THR A 33 -5.42 -9.00 -17.95
C THR A 33 -6.43 -8.00 -17.41
N GLY A 34 -5.99 -6.93 -16.73
CA GLY A 34 -6.87 -5.87 -16.21
C GLY A 34 -7.86 -6.33 -15.13
N GLN A 35 -7.78 -7.57 -14.66
CA GLN A 35 -8.69 -8.12 -13.65
C GLN A 35 -8.43 -7.49 -12.28
N LYS A 36 -9.44 -7.45 -11.41
CA LYS A 36 -9.27 -6.88 -10.07
C LYS A 36 -8.25 -7.70 -9.27
N SER A 37 -7.13 -7.07 -8.88
CA SER A 37 -6.14 -7.65 -7.99
C SER A 37 -6.24 -7.06 -6.59
N ALA A 38 -5.71 -7.79 -5.60
CA ALA A 38 -5.65 -7.33 -4.20
C ALA A 38 -4.70 -6.14 -3.98
N HIS A 39 -3.98 -5.68 -5.02
CA HIS A 39 -2.99 -4.59 -4.93
C HIS A 39 -3.58 -3.29 -4.32
N LYS A 40 -4.86 -2.99 -4.59
CA LYS A 40 -5.55 -1.82 -4.01
C LYS A 40 -5.68 -1.91 -2.48
N LEU A 41 -5.84 -3.11 -1.93
CA LEU A 41 -5.95 -3.34 -0.49
C LEU A 41 -4.57 -3.27 0.16
N LEU A 42 -3.58 -3.94 -0.42
CA LEU A 42 -2.22 -4.02 0.11
C LEU A 42 -1.49 -2.67 0.13
N ARG A 43 -1.78 -1.77 -0.80
CA ARG A 43 -1.16 -0.42 -0.82
C ARG A 43 -1.73 0.55 0.22
N LYS A 44 -2.81 0.19 0.91
CA LYS A 44 -3.36 1.05 1.96
C LYS A 44 -2.41 0.99 3.16
N LYS A 45 -2.00 2.13 3.68
CA LYS A 45 -1.26 2.17 4.95
C LYS A 45 -2.13 1.57 6.05
N LEU A 46 -1.54 0.75 6.90
CA LEU A 46 -2.20 0.23 8.09
C LEU A 46 -2.50 1.42 9.02
N ILE A 47 -3.76 1.52 9.46
CA ILE A 47 -4.24 2.61 10.32
C ILE A 47 -4.59 2.13 11.74
N GLY A 48 -4.40 0.84 12.04
CA GLY A 48 -4.86 0.23 13.29
C GLY A 48 -4.30 0.89 14.54
N GLU A 49 -2.99 1.12 14.59
CA GLU A 49 -2.32 1.78 15.72
C GLU A 49 -2.83 3.21 15.94
N LYS A 50 -2.92 3.99 14.85
CA LYS A 50 -3.46 5.36 14.91
C LYS A 50 -4.90 5.39 15.42
N VAL A 51 -5.72 4.41 15.05
CA VAL A 51 -7.11 4.30 15.51
C VAL A 51 -7.18 3.83 16.96
N ALA A 52 -6.30 2.92 17.38
CA ALA A 52 -6.24 2.44 18.77
C ALA A 52 -5.84 3.56 19.75
N GLN A 53 -4.99 4.50 19.31
CA GLN A 53 -4.56 5.67 20.08
C GLN A 53 -5.61 6.79 20.13
N TRP A 54 -6.89 6.49 19.90
CA TRP A 54 -7.97 7.49 19.94
C TRP A 54 -8.08 8.19 21.29
N TYR A 55 -7.92 7.42 22.38
CA TYR A 55 -7.87 7.96 23.72
C TYR A 55 -6.41 8.14 24.15
N PRO A 56 -6.05 9.33 24.70
CA PRO A 56 -4.72 9.57 25.24
C PRO A 56 -4.38 8.61 26.37
N TYR A 57 -3.08 8.48 26.62
CA TYR A 57 -2.58 7.72 27.75
C TYR A 57 -3.05 8.31 29.09
N ASP A 58 -3.60 7.47 29.97
CA ASP A 58 -3.98 7.88 31.32
C ASP A 58 -2.82 7.69 32.28
N ILE A 59 -2.08 8.77 32.54
CA ILE A 59 -0.91 8.78 33.42
C ILE A 59 -1.25 8.41 34.88
N LYS A 60 -2.52 8.53 35.28
CA LYS A 60 -2.95 8.21 36.65
C LYS A 60 -2.81 6.74 36.99
N LYS A 61 -2.77 5.86 35.98
CA LYS A 61 -2.57 4.41 36.17
C LYS A 61 -1.14 4.04 36.53
N ASP A 62 -0.18 4.91 36.24
CA ASP A 62 1.24 4.65 36.50
C ASP A 62 1.76 5.33 37.76
N ASP A 63 1.15 6.45 38.17
CA ASP A 63 1.62 7.17 39.36
C ASP A 63 1.18 6.43 40.64
N PRO A 64 2.12 5.81 41.38
CA PRO A 64 1.79 5.04 42.56
C PRO A 64 1.15 5.89 43.66
N LEU A 65 1.42 7.20 43.71
CA LEU A 65 0.80 8.10 44.69
C LEU A 65 -0.66 8.40 44.37
N VAL A 66 -1.01 8.46 43.08
CA VAL A 66 -2.39 8.69 42.63
C VAL A 66 -3.23 7.41 42.79
N MET A 67 -2.66 6.25 42.43
CA MET A 67 -3.28 4.95 42.64
C MET A 67 -3.58 4.69 44.13
N ALA A 68 -2.59 4.89 45.02
CA ALA A 68 -2.76 4.66 46.46
C ALA A 68 -3.80 5.59 47.11
N ARG A 69 -4.02 6.80 46.58
CA ARG A 69 -5.09 7.70 47.07
C ARG A 69 -6.47 7.25 46.62
N GLN A 70 -6.61 6.78 45.39
CA GLN A 70 -7.89 6.30 44.87
C GLN A 70 -8.36 4.99 45.53
N GLU A 71 -7.45 4.15 46.01
CA GLU A 71 -7.80 2.92 46.74
C GLU A 71 -8.27 3.18 48.18
N GLN A 72 -7.98 4.36 48.75
CA GLN A 72 -8.35 4.73 50.11
C GLN A 72 -9.68 5.51 50.20
N GLU A 73 -10.18 6.05 49.08
CA GLU A 73 -11.51 6.66 48.95
C GLU A 73 -12.60 5.62 48.63
#